data_AF-A0A816HH08-F1
#
_entry.id   AF-A0A816HH08-F1
#
_cell.length_a   1.000
_cell.length_b   1.000
_cell.length_c   1.000
_cell.angle_alpha   90.00
_cell.angle_beta   90.00
_cell.angle_gamma   90.00
#
_symmetry.space_group_name_H-M   'P 1'
#
loop_
_entity.id
_entity.type
_entity.pdbx_description
1 polymer ?
#
loop_
_entity_poly.entity_id
_entity_poly.type
_entity_poly.pdbx_seq_one_letter_code
_entity_poly.pdbx_strand_id
1 'polypeptide(L)'
;MNNNDNQFDIYDELMSNDWNHSRAESGDGLVRYDQPPSYETFIRECFLKNRPALFTAKCGLMNDWPCLTEWLTEDRTRPNFDRLVQLYGSMIVPVTKCASNLTEYGSDENKSTMRFDEFVQLWRDTTTAAEYYCKDWLLQKMSDETKPLFYSIPVYFQSDWLNEKCLVNNEDDFRFVYMGGDGTNTPLHMDVLGTYSWSANICGQKRWRFSKPYSIEFIQEP
;
A
#
# COMPACT_ATOMS: atom_id res chain seq x y z
N MET A 1 -14.49 27.98 -20.33
CA MET A 1 -13.61 27.77 -21.50
C MET A 1 -12.19 27.78 -20.99
N ASN A 2 -11.60 26.58 -20.92
CA ASN A 2 -10.18 26.17 -21.09
C ASN A 2 -9.06 27.02 -20.47
N ASN A 3 -7.96 26.48 -19.97
CA ASN A 3 -7.48 25.12 -19.58
C ASN A 3 -6.03 25.36 -19.07
N ASN A 4 -5.59 24.69 -18.00
CA ASN A 4 -4.66 23.55 -18.03
C ASN A 4 -3.24 23.73 -18.62
N ASP A 5 -2.65 24.93 -18.66
CA ASP A 5 -1.30 25.08 -19.22
C ASP A 5 -0.13 24.92 -18.22
N ASN A 6 -0.35 24.91 -16.91
CA ASN A 6 0.76 24.94 -15.93
C ASN A 6 1.30 23.57 -15.45
N GLN A 7 0.66 22.44 -15.81
CA GLN A 7 1.07 21.13 -15.30
C GLN A 7 1.91 20.32 -16.32
N PHE A 8 1.81 20.65 -17.61
CA PHE A 8 2.62 20.02 -18.66
C PHE A 8 4.07 20.56 -18.70
N ASP A 9 4.29 21.82 -18.32
CA ASP A 9 5.62 22.45 -18.37
C ASP A 9 6.65 21.83 -17.40
N ILE A 10 6.24 21.41 -16.19
CA ILE A 10 7.18 20.83 -15.20
C ILE A 10 7.74 19.48 -15.67
N TYR A 11 6.92 18.64 -16.30
CA TYR A 11 7.39 17.33 -16.75
C TYR A 11 8.39 17.46 -17.89
N ASP A 12 8.11 18.35 -18.85
CA ASP A 12 9.03 18.60 -19.96
C ASP A 12 10.31 19.29 -19.48
N GLU A 13 10.24 20.22 -18.53
CA GLU A 13 11.40 20.90 -17.94
C GLU A 13 12.28 19.95 -17.09
N LEU A 14 11.67 18.96 -16.42
CA LEU A 14 12.38 17.89 -15.73
C LEU A 14 13.05 16.90 -16.71
N MET A 15 12.52 16.75 -17.92
CA MET A 15 13.06 15.85 -18.94
C MET A 15 14.02 16.55 -19.91
N SER A 16 13.99 17.88 -20.04
CA SER A 16 14.74 18.64 -21.05
C SER A 16 16.12 19.11 -20.61
N ASN A 17 16.46 19.04 -19.33
CA ASN A 17 17.77 19.49 -18.86
C ASN A 17 18.83 18.41 -19.11
N ASP A 18 19.86 18.74 -19.90
CA ASP A 18 21.07 17.94 -20.07
C ASP A 18 21.68 17.62 -18.70
N TRP A 19 21.35 16.44 -18.20
CA TRP A 19 21.76 15.93 -16.90
C TRP A 19 23.26 15.65 -16.92
N ASN A 20 24.07 16.69 -16.74
CA ASN A 20 25.49 16.54 -16.46
C ASN A 20 25.66 15.58 -15.30
N HIS A 21 26.28 14.42 -15.59
CA HIS A 21 26.59 13.37 -14.62
C HIS A 21 27.46 13.93 -13.49
N SER A 22 26.82 14.46 -12.44
CA SER A 22 27.45 14.58 -11.14
C SER A 22 27.57 13.17 -10.57
N ARG A 23 28.77 12.60 -10.79
CA ARG A 23 29.45 11.58 -9.99
C ARG A 23 28.52 10.65 -9.19
N ALA A 24 28.36 9.43 -9.70
CA ALA A 24 27.71 8.33 -9.01
C ALA A 24 28.28 8.15 -7.59
N GLU A 25 27.54 8.62 -6.59
CA GLU A 25 27.63 8.04 -5.26
C GLU A 25 26.92 6.69 -5.28
N SER A 26 27.67 5.68 -4.88
CA SER A 26 27.31 4.27 -4.80
C SER A 26 26.14 4.02 -3.84
N GLY A 27 24.91 4.33 -4.26
CA GLY A 27 23.73 4.04 -3.47
C GLY A 27 22.58 3.63 -4.36
N ASP A 28 22.43 2.32 -4.61
CA ASP A 28 21.19 1.72 -5.13
C ASP A 28 20.17 1.42 -4.00
N GLY A 29 20.42 1.93 -2.79
CA GLY A 29 19.62 1.62 -1.59
C GLY A 29 18.35 2.45 -1.46
N LEU A 30 17.44 2.00 -0.60
CA LEU A 30 16.23 2.72 -0.17
C LEU A 30 16.53 4.18 0.22
N VAL A 31 15.82 5.15 -0.38
CA VAL A 31 15.88 6.56 0.04
C VAL A 31 14.97 6.75 1.25
N ARG A 32 15.44 7.44 2.29
CA ARG A 32 14.68 7.65 3.53
C ARG A 32 14.41 9.12 3.77
N TYR A 33 13.14 9.46 3.95
CA TYR A 33 12.67 10.81 4.27
C TYR A 33 12.15 10.85 5.71
N ASP A 34 12.89 11.52 6.59
CA ASP A 34 12.43 11.86 7.95
C ASP A 34 11.62 13.17 7.98
N GLN A 35 11.62 13.94 6.89
CA GLN A 35 10.82 15.15 6.65
C GLN A 35 10.24 15.11 5.23
N PRO A 36 9.08 15.74 4.95
CA PRO A 36 8.50 15.74 3.61
C PRO A 36 9.45 16.39 2.59
N PRO A 37 9.90 15.67 1.55
CA PRO A 37 10.63 16.30 0.44
C PRO A 37 9.69 17.20 -0.35
N SER A 38 10.24 18.10 -1.17
CA SER A 38 9.44 18.72 -2.22
C SER A 38 8.98 17.66 -3.24
N TYR A 39 7.89 17.96 -3.96
CA TYR A 39 7.42 17.09 -5.05
C TYR A 39 8.52 16.83 -6.08
N GLU A 40 9.20 17.88 -6.53
CA GLU A 40 10.29 17.81 -7.50
C GLU A 40 11.46 16.94 -7.01
N THR A 41 11.84 17.08 -5.74
CA THR A 41 12.90 16.26 -5.14
C THR A 41 12.53 14.78 -5.15
N PHE A 42 11.31 14.44 -4.75
CA PHE A 42 10.83 13.06 -4.79
C PHE A 42 10.82 12.50 -6.22
N ILE A 43 10.35 13.27 -7.20
CA ILE A 43 10.31 12.85 -8.60
C ILE A 43 11.72 12.58 -9.13
N ARG A 44 12.64 13.52 -8.94
CA ARG A 44 14.03 13.44 -9.45
C ARG A 44 14.84 12.34 -8.79
N GLU A 45 14.69 12.15 -7.47
CA GLU A 45 15.57 11.27 -6.70
C GLU A 45 15.03 9.84 -6.58
N CYS A 46 13.71 9.67 -6.65
CA CYS A 46 13.05 8.38 -6.48
C CYS A 46 12.31 7.94 -7.75
N PHE A 47 11.29 8.70 -8.17
CA PHE A 47 10.36 8.25 -9.22
C PHE A 47 11.06 8.02 -10.57
N LEU A 48 11.75 9.02 -11.12
CA LEU A 48 12.45 8.92 -12.41
C LEU A 48 13.58 7.88 -12.41
N LYS A 49 14.14 7.60 -11.24
CA LYS A 49 15.24 6.63 -11.06
C LYS A 49 14.75 5.23 -10.71
N ASN A 50 13.43 5.02 -10.61
CA ASN A 50 12.81 3.78 -10.13
C ASN A 50 13.44 3.28 -8.82
N ARG A 51 13.59 4.20 -7.85
CA ARG A 51 14.27 3.94 -6.58
C ARG A 51 13.25 3.94 -5.44
N PRO A 52 13.20 2.87 -4.62
CA PRO A 52 12.24 2.81 -3.53
C PRO A 52 12.52 3.91 -2.49
N ALA A 53 11.44 4.42 -1.90
CA ALA A 53 11.48 5.46 -0.89
C ALA A 53 10.71 5.03 0.37
N LEU A 54 11.23 5.41 1.54
CA LEU A 54 10.58 5.26 2.84
C LEU A 54 10.36 6.64 3.46
N PHE A 55 9.10 7.04 3.55
CA PHE A 55 8.67 8.18 4.38
C PHE A 55 8.44 7.67 5.79
N THR A 56 9.21 8.16 6.76
CA THR A 56 9.10 7.67 8.14
C THR A 56 7.98 8.37 8.88
N ALA A 57 7.62 7.87 10.06
CA ALA A 57 6.62 8.50 10.91
C ALA A 57 6.94 9.98 11.23
N LYS A 58 8.23 10.37 11.27
CA LYS A 58 8.65 11.77 11.49
C LYS A 58 8.28 12.71 10.35
N CYS A 59 8.04 12.18 9.15
CA CYS A 59 7.59 12.92 7.99
C CYS A 59 6.19 13.52 8.21
N GLY A 60 5.37 12.89 9.05
CA GLY A 60 4.06 13.41 9.43
C GLY A 60 2.98 13.32 8.36
N LEU A 61 3.23 12.69 7.20
CA LEU A 61 2.28 12.57 6.09
C LEU A 61 0.95 11.89 6.45
N MET A 62 0.96 11.08 7.52
CA MET A 62 -0.18 10.29 7.97
C MET A 62 -0.87 10.89 9.21
N ASN A 63 -0.33 11.95 9.82
CA ASN A 63 -0.73 12.37 11.16
C ASN A 63 -2.22 12.67 11.32
N ASP A 64 -2.85 13.16 10.26
CA ASP A 64 -4.25 13.56 10.23
C ASP A 64 -5.17 12.49 9.62
N TRP A 65 -4.66 11.28 9.35
CA TRP A 65 -5.46 10.22 8.77
C TRP A 65 -6.47 9.66 9.77
N PRO A 66 -7.77 9.64 9.46
CA PRO A 66 -8.79 9.12 10.36
C PRO A 66 -8.56 7.67 10.81
N CYS A 67 -7.96 6.82 9.97
CA CYS A 67 -7.67 5.43 10.32
C CYS A 67 -6.71 5.31 11.52
N LEU A 68 -5.83 6.28 11.77
CA LEU A 68 -4.93 6.23 12.93
C LEU A 68 -5.67 6.39 14.26
N THR A 69 -6.82 7.08 14.27
CA THR A 69 -7.66 7.24 15.46
C THR A 69 -8.76 6.20 15.53
N GLU A 70 -9.30 5.80 14.38
CA GLU A 70 -10.45 4.90 14.29
C GLU A 70 -10.06 3.42 14.35
N TRP A 71 -8.91 3.03 13.78
CA TRP A 71 -8.54 1.62 13.65
C TRP A 71 -7.59 1.14 14.74
N LEU A 72 -7.00 2.04 15.51
CA LEU A 72 -6.01 1.74 16.54
C LEU A 72 -6.56 1.96 17.94
N THR A 73 -5.95 1.32 18.93
CA THR A 73 -6.16 1.67 20.33
C THR A 73 -5.64 3.07 20.63
N GLU A 74 -6.06 3.63 21.77
CA GLU A 74 -5.70 5.00 22.18
C GLU A 74 -4.17 5.23 22.23
N ASP A 75 -3.43 4.22 22.68
CA ASP A 75 -1.95 4.19 22.70
C ASP A 75 -1.30 3.92 21.34
N ARG A 76 -2.11 3.64 20.30
CA ARG A 76 -1.72 3.32 18.92
C ARG A 76 -0.79 2.11 18.77
N THR A 77 -0.80 1.18 19.73
CA THR A 77 0.11 0.01 19.71
C THR A 77 -0.49 -1.20 19.00
N ARG A 78 -1.82 -1.29 18.90
CA ARG A 78 -2.53 -2.45 18.35
C ARG A 78 -3.82 -2.04 17.64
N PRO A 79 -4.40 -2.91 16.80
CA PRO A 79 -5.71 -2.66 16.21
C PRO A 79 -6.79 -2.58 17.30
N ASN A 80 -7.71 -1.64 17.16
CA ASN A 80 -8.93 -1.56 17.97
C ASN A 80 -9.99 -2.47 17.34
N PHE A 81 -9.94 -3.75 17.68
CA PHE A 81 -10.84 -4.74 17.11
C PHE A 81 -12.33 -4.44 17.35
N ASP A 82 -12.70 -3.90 18.51
CA ASP A 82 -14.11 -3.60 18.80
C ASP A 82 -14.62 -2.47 17.88
N ARG A 83 -13.81 -1.42 17.68
CA ARG A 83 -14.16 -0.33 16.76
C ARG A 83 -14.18 -0.79 15.30
N LEU A 84 -13.21 -1.60 14.89
CA LEU A 84 -13.17 -2.18 13.55
C LEU A 84 -14.40 -3.05 13.25
N VAL A 85 -14.83 -3.89 14.19
CA VAL A 85 -16.06 -4.69 14.08
C VAL A 85 -17.30 -3.78 14.03
N GLN A 86 -17.36 -2.72 14.83
CA GLN A 86 -18.46 -1.77 14.77
C GLN A 86 -18.57 -1.08 13.40
N LEU A 87 -17.43 -0.74 12.78
CA LEU A 87 -17.37 -0.05 11.50
C LEU A 87 -17.68 -0.97 10.32
N TYR A 88 -17.13 -2.19 10.32
CA TYR A 88 -17.06 -3.04 9.13
C TYR A 88 -17.54 -4.48 9.35
N GLY A 89 -17.98 -4.86 10.55
CA GLY A 89 -18.22 -6.25 10.94
C GLY A 89 -19.13 -7.06 10.00
N SER A 90 -20.14 -6.42 9.41
CA SER A 90 -21.06 -7.06 8.47
C SER A 90 -20.54 -7.15 7.03
N MET A 91 -19.42 -6.52 6.70
CA MET A 91 -18.85 -6.56 5.35
C MET A 91 -18.29 -7.96 5.08
N ILE A 92 -18.45 -8.41 3.84
CA ILE A 92 -17.83 -9.64 3.35
C ILE A 92 -16.43 -9.29 2.85
N VAL A 93 -15.41 -9.92 3.41
CA VAL A 93 -14.00 -9.62 3.15
C VAL A 93 -13.27 -10.80 2.52
N PRO A 94 -12.32 -10.55 1.62
CA PRO A 94 -11.42 -11.59 1.13
C PRO A 94 -10.46 -12.02 2.24
N VAL A 95 -10.27 -13.34 2.39
CA VAL A 95 -9.32 -13.93 3.32
C VAL A 95 -8.52 -14.99 2.60
N THR A 96 -7.19 -14.91 2.72
CA THR A 96 -6.27 -15.95 2.26
C THR A 96 -5.78 -16.75 3.45
N LYS A 97 -5.81 -18.08 3.31
CA LYS A 97 -5.23 -18.99 4.28
C LYS A 97 -3.70 -19.10 4.06
N CYS A 98 -2.92 -18.61 5.00
CA CYS A 98 -1.45 -18.70 5.06
C CYS A 98 -1.02 -20.00 5.75
N ALA A 99 -1.27 -21.16 5.15
CA ALA A 99 -0.78 -22.43 5.70
C ALA A 99 0.68 -22.69 5.29
N SER A 100 1.51 -23.14 6.23
CA SER A 100 2.93 -23.47 5.97
C SER A 100 3.13 -24.74 5.14
N ASN A 101 2.09 -25.57 4.99
CA ASN A 101 2.17 -26.93 4.43
C ASN A 101 1.10 -27.24 3.36
N LEU A 102 0.37 -26.24 2.86
CA LEU A 102 -0.54 -26.42 1.72
C LEU A 102 0.13 -25.86 0.45
N THR A 103 -0.43 -26.27 -0.69
CA THR A 103 -0.12 -25.90 -2.08
C THR A 103 0.33 -24.46 -2.31
N GLU A 104 0.98 -24.23 -3.47
CA GLU A 104 1.50 -22.94 -3.93
C GLU A 104 0.72 -21.73 -3.39
N TYR A 105 1.43 -20.81 -2.73
CA TYR A 105 0.83 -19.60 -2.19
C TYR A 105 0.01 -18.90 -3.27
N GLY A 106 -1.23 -18.53 -2.94
CA GLY A 106 -2.11 -17.81 -3.86
C GLY A 106 -2.93 -18.70 -4.79
N SER A 107 -2.85 -20.03 -4.64
CA SER A 107 -3.82 -20.96 -5.20
C SER A 107 -5.25 -20.59 -4.78
N ASP A 108 -6.22 -20.78 -5.68
CA ASP A 108 -7.60 -20.38 -5.44
C ASP A 108 -8.26 -21.16 -4.29
N GLU A 109 -7.76 -22.36 -3.99
CA GLU A 109 -8.18 -23.16 -2.83
C GLU A 109 -7.82 -22.54 -1.47
N ASN A 110 -6.82 -21.64 -1.43
CA ASN A 110 -6.44 -20.91 -0.23
C ASN A 110 -7.21 -19.59 -0.07
N LYS A 111 -8.05 -19.20 -1.04
CA LYS A 111 -8.85 -17.97 -1.00
C LYS A 111 -10.28 -18.28 -0.59
N SER A 112 -10.80 -17.49 0.34
CA SER A 112 -12.20 -17.54 0.74
C SER A 112 -12.72 -16.13 1.03
N THR A 113 -14.02 -16.05 1.29
CA THR A 113 -14.64 -14.86 1.85
C THR A 113 -15.35 -15.21 3.14
N MET A 114 -15.42 -14.26 4.06
CA MET A 114 -16.17 -14.38 5.31
C MET A 114 -16.62 -13.00 5.78
N ARG A 115 -17.47 -12.93 6.81
CA ARG A 115 -17.77 -11.64 7.43
C ARG A 115 -16.54 -11.11 8.16
N PHE A 116 -16.38 -9.80 8.17
CA PHE A 116 -15.24 -9.18 8.83
C PHE A 116 -15.22 -9.46 10.34
N ASP A 117 -16.38 -9.55 10.99
CA ASP A 117 -16.45 -9.92 12.41
C ASP A 117 -15.98 -11.35 12.69
N GLU A 118 -16.29 -12.31 11.80
CA GLU A 118 -15.75 -13.68 11.84
C GLU A 118 -14.23 -13.68 11.65
N PHE A 119 -13.71 -12.91 10.70
CA PHE A 119 -12.26 -12.75 10.52
C PHE A 119 -11.57 -12.18 11.76
N VAL A 120 -12.15 -11.15 12.40
CA VAL A 120 -11.59 -10.56 13.62
C VAL A 120 -11.57 -11.57 14.78
N GLN A 121 -12.53 -12.50 14.86
CA GLN A 121 -12.50 -13.57 15.86
C GLN A 121 -11.28 -14.49 15.65
N LEU A 122 -11.01 -14.90 14.41
CA LEU A 122 -9.81 -15.68 14.07
C LEU A 122 -8.54 -14.89 14.37
N TRP A 123 -8.51 -13.60 14.03
CA TRP A 123 -7.34 -12.75 14.25
C TRP A 123 -7.04 -12.52 15.75
N ARG A 124 -8.05 -12.51 16.62
CA ARG A 124 -7.87 -12.42 18.08
C ARG A 124 -7.29 -13.70 18.68
N ASP A 125 -7.53 -14.85 18.07
CA ASP A 125 -7.04 -16.14 18.55
C ASP A 125 -5.59 -16.34 18.12
N THR A 126 -4.68 -16.34 19.09
CA THR A 126 -3.24 -16.51 18.86
C THR A 126 -2.86 -17.82 18.15
N THR A 127 -3.74 -18.83 18.18
CA THR A 127 -3.50 -20.10 17.49
C THR A 127 -3.79 -20.04 15.99
N THR A 128 -4.62 -19.10 15.54
CA THR A 128 -5.04 -18.95 14.14
C THR A 128 -4.69 -17.60 13.52
N ALA A 129 -4.23 -16.63 14.31
CA ALA A 129 -3.91 -15.27 13.86
C ALA A 129 -2.90 -15.20 12.70
N ALA A 130 -1.96 -16.15 12.63
CA ALA A 130 -0.97 -16.24 11.55
C ALA A 130 -1.49 -17.00 10.31
N GLU A 131 -2.57 -17.77 10.47
CA GLU A 131 -3.12 -18.66 9.46
C GLU A 131 -4.05 -17.94 8.48
N TYR A 132 -4.62 -16.79 8.88
CA TYR A 132 -5.60 -16.06 8.06
C TYR A 132 -5.15 -14.62 7.80
N TYR A 133 -5.13 -14.25 6.53
CA TYR A 133 -4.72 -12.94 6.06
C TYR A 133 -5.86 -12.30 5.25
N CYS A 134 -6.51 -11.28 5.81
CA CYS A 134 -7.42 -10.44 5.06
C CYS A 134 -6.59 -9.55 4.13
N LYS A 135 -6.56 -9.90 2.85
CA LYS A 135 -5.70 -9.26 1.86
C LYS A 135 -6.49 -8.90 0.62
N ASP A 136 -6.02 -7.88 -0.10
CA ASP A 136 -6.67 -7.38 -1.32
C ASP A 136 -8.11 -6.90 -1.05
N TRP A 137 -8.38 -6.42 0.18
CA TRP A 137 -9.72 -5.95 0.54
C TRP A 137 -9.98 -4.57 -0.06
N LEU A 138 -10.91 -4.53 -1.01
CA LEU A 138 -11.39 -3.32 -1.71
C LEU A 138 -12.34 -2.50 -0.82
N LEU A 139 -11.90 -2.13 0.39
CA LEU A 139 -12.74 -1.50 1.40
C LEU A 139 -13.44 -0.24 0.88
N GLN A 140 -12.74 0.62 0.12
CA GLN A 140 -13.34 1.85 -0.37
C GLN A 140 -14.43 1.59 -1.43
N LYS A 141 -14.17 0.75 -2.42
CA LYS A 141 -15.17 0.34 -3.43
C LYS A 141 -16.38 -0.38 -2.83
N MET A 142 -16.17 -1.17 -1.78
CA MET A 142 -17.24 -1.90 -1.08
C MET A 142 -17.99 -1.02 -0.06
N SER A 143 -17.47 0.16 0.26
CA SER A 143 -18.12 1.13 1.15
C SER A 143 -19.05 2.04 0.37
N ASP A 144 -19.94 2.71 1.09
CA ASP A 144 -20.75 3.80 0.55
C ASP A 144 -19.83 4.92 0.03
N GLU A 145 -19.90 5.22 -1.28
CA GLU A 145 -19.08 6.24 -1.94
C GLU A 145 -19.26 7.65 -1.34
N THR A 146 -20.35 7.90 -0.62
CA THR A 146 -20.57 9.16 0.10
C THR A 146 -19.74 9.27 1.37
N LYS A 147 -19.16 8.17 1.87
CA LYS A 147 -18.30 8.19 3.05
C LYS A 147 -16.93 8.77 2.70
N PRO A 148 -16.39 9.64 3.57
CA PRO A 148 -15.04 10.14 3.39
C PRO A 148 -14.02 9.01 3.48
N LEU A 149 -12.88 9.19 2.81
CA LEU A 149 -11.74 8.30 2.93
C LEU A 149 -11.25 8.25 4.39
N PHE A 150 -10.81 7.07 4.82
CA PHE A 150 -10.16 6.86 6.11
C PHE A 150 -8.67 7.28 6.10
N TYR A 151 -8.21 7.88 5.02
CA TYR A 151 -6.86 8.42 4.83
C TYR A 151 -6.89 9.58 3.82
N SER A 152 -5.76 10.23 3.60
CA SER A 152 -5.60 11.24 2.55
C SER A 152 -4.44 10.86 1.62
N ILE A 153 -4.59 11.10 0.32
CA ILE A 153 -3.54 10.77 -0.66
C ILE A 153 -2.41 11.82 -0.56
N PRO A 154 -1.17 11.42 -0.21
CA PRO A 154 -0.03 12.33 -0.21
C PRO A 154 0.18 12.96 -1.59
N VAL A 155 0.64 14.22 -1.61
CA VAL A 155 0.80 15.00 -2.86
C VAL A 155 1.61 14.29 -3.95
N TYR A 156 2.57 13.45 -3.55
CA TYR A 156 3.43 12.69 -4.47
C TYR A 156 2.67 11.65 -5.29
N PHE A 157 1.51 11.19 -4.82
CA PHE A 157 0.77 10.05 -5.37
C PHE A 157 -0.62 10.43 -5.90
N GLN A 158 -0.89 11.74 -6.07
CA GLN A 158 -2.21 12.22 -6.51
C GLN A 158 -2.47 12.00 -8.00
N SER A 159 -1.43 11.86 -8.83
CA SER A 159 -1.58 11.52 -10.25
C SER A 159 -1.83 10.03 -10.42
N ASP A 160 -3.09 9.62 -10.23
CA ASP A 160 -3.52 8.21 -10.22
C ASP A 160 -4.47 7.90 -11.40
N TRP A 161 -3.94 8.04 -12.61
CA TRP A 161 -4.73 7.91 -13.84
C TRP A 161 -5.40 6.55 -13.99
N LEU A 162 -4.81 5.49 -13.42
CA LEU A 162 -5.38 4.15 -13.47
C LEU A 162 -6.65 4.07 -12.60
N ASN A 163 -6.59 4.46 -11.33
CA ASN A 163 -7.78 4.48 -10.50
C ASN A 163 -8.80 5.51 -11.00
N GLU A 164 -8.38 6.68 -11.46
CA GLU A 164 -9.29 7.68 -12.04
C GLU A 164 -10.11 7.09 -13.19
N LYS A 165 -9.45 6.39 -14.12
CA LYS A 165 -10.13 5.72 -15.23
C LYS A 165 -11.07 4.61 -14.74
N CYS A 166 -10.58 3.72 -13.87
CA CYS A 166 -11.35 2.56 -13.43
C CYS A 166 -12.57 2.95 -12.58
N LEU A 167 -12.44 3.97 -11.74
CA LEU A 167 -13.54 4.50 -10.93
C LEU A 167 -14.61 5.17 -11.79
N VAL A 168 -14.23 5.97 -12.79
CA VAL A 168 -15.20 6.60 -13.73
C VAL A 168 -15.99 5.55 -14.50
N ASN A 169 -15.37 4.42 -14.85
CA ASN A 169 -16.01 3.35 -15.59
C ASN A 169 -16.70 2.30 -14.70
N ASN A 170 -16.63 2.44 -13.38
CA ASN A 170 -17.08 1.43 -12.42
C ASN A 170 -16.49 0.03 -12.69
N GLU A 171 -15.22 -0.02 -13.10
CA GLU A 171 -14.49 -1.25 -13.45
C GLU A 171 -13.85 -1.86 -12.19
N ASP A 172 -12.72 -1.29 -11.77
CA ASP A 172 -11.86 -1.79 -10.69
C ASP A 172 -11.45 -0.67 -9.72
N ASP A 173 -10.87 -1.08 -8.59
CA ASP A 173 -10.27 -0.19 -7.59
C ASP A 173 -8.95 -0.82 -7.16
N PHE A 174 -7.83 -0.13 -7.36
CA PHE A 174 -6.49 -0.60 -7.03
C PHE A 174 -6.04 -0.11 -5.64
N ARG A 175 -6.99 0.24 -4.77
CA ARG A 175 -6.74 0.60 -3.37
C ARG A 175 -7.16 -0.55 -2.46
N PHE A 176 -6.17 -1.14 -1.79
CA PHE A 176 -6.35 -2.35 -1.00
C PHE A 176 -6.07 -2.12 0.48
N VAL A 177 -6.84 -2.79 1.33
CA VAL A 177 -6.58 -2.90 2.76
C VAL A 177 -6.06 -4.30 3.07
N TYR A 178 -5.02 -4.35 3.90
CA TYR A 178 -4.37 -5.58 4.34
C TYR A 178 -4.38 -5.65 5.87
N MET A 179 -4.96 -6.71 6.41
CA MET A 179 -5.09 -6.98 7.85
C MET A 179 -4.77 -8.44 8.16
N GLY A 180 -3.88 -8.67 9.13
CA GLY A 180 -3.46 -10.03 9.49
C GLY A 180 -2.56 -10.04 10.71
N GLY A 181 -2.44 -11.21 11.34
CA GLY A 181 -1.54 -11.43 12.47
C GLY A 181 -0.09 -11.53 12.06
N ASP A 182 0.77 -11.69 13.07
CA ASP A 182 2.19 -11.97 12.87
C ASP A 182 2.39 -13.22 12.00
N GLY A 183 3.38 -13.20 11.11
CA GLY A 183 3.65 -14.30 10.16
C GLY A 183 2.85 -14.29 8.86
N THR A 184 1.73 -13.54 8.78
CA THR A 184 1.04 -13.34 7.51
C THR A 184 1.95 -12.63 6.50
N ASN A 185 1.90 -13.04 5.23
CA ASN A 185 2.82 -12.53 4.22
C ASN A 185 2.20 -12.50 2.82
N THR A 186 2.84 -11.72 1.95
CA THR A 186 2.67 -11.75 0.50
C THR A 186 4.04 -12.14 -0.09
N PRO A 187 4.14 -13.22 -0.89
CA PRO A 187 5.36 -13.62 -1.56
C PRO A 187 5.87 -12.57 -2.51
N LEU A 188 7.05 -12.88 -3.06
CA LEU A 188 7.65 -12.07 -4.09
C LEU A 188 6.70 -11.99 -5.30
N HIS A 189 6.40 -10.76 -5.69
CA HIS A 189 5.60 -10.46 -6.87
C HIS A 189 6.05 -9.12 -7.45
N MET A 190 5.51 -8.79 -8.61
CA MET A 190 5.58 -7.47 -9.20
C MET A 190 4.16 -6.94 -9.29
N ASP A 191 3.98 -5.63 -9.11
CA ASP A 191 2.68 -5.01 -9.29
C ASP A 191 2.18 -5.21 -10.73
N VAL A 192 0.87 -5.40 -10.86
CA VAL A 192 0.23 -5.67 -12.15
C VAL A 192 0.34 -4.44 -13.06
N LEU A 193 0.25 -4.67 -14.38
CA LEU A 193 0.28 -3.63 -15.40
C LEU A 193 1.53 -2.73 -15.39
N GLY A 194 2.63 -3.16 -14.73
CA GLY A 194 3.85 -2.37 -14.62
C GLY A 194 3.68 -1.07 -13.82
N THR A 195 2.69 -1.05 -12.92
CA THR A 195 2.40 0.10 -12.07
C THR A 195 3.42 0.26 -10.95
N TYR A 196 3.43 1.45 -10.35
CA TYR A 196 4.08 1.70 -9.07
C TYR A 196 3.05 1.63 -7.95
N SER A 197 3.45 1.12 -6.78
CA SER A 197 2.63 1.14 -5.58
C SER A 197 3.23 2.03 -4.49
N TRP A 198 2.35 2.49 -3.60
CA TRP A 198 2.74 3.05 -2.31
C TRP A 198 1.94 2.34 -1.21
N SER A 199 2.57 2.10 -0.06
CA SER A 199 1.96 1.38 1.06
C SER A 199 2.13 2.19 2.34
N ALA A 200 1.04 2.32 3.10
CA ALA A 200 1.04 2.99 4.40
C ALA A 200 0.83 1.98 5.53
N ASN A 201 1.82 1.86 6.41
CA ASN A 201 1.76 0.94 7.54
C ASN A 201 1.06 1.60 8.73
N ILE A 202 -0.22 1.26 8.94
CA ILE A 202 -1.07 1.83 10.00
C ILE A 202 -0.75 1.23 11.38
N CYS A 203 -0.54 -0.09 11.45
CA CYS A 203 -0.30 -0.82 12.69
C CYS A 203 0.78 -1.88 12.52
N GLY A 204 1.53 -2.16 13.59
CA GLY A 204 2.53 -3.23 13.61
C GLY A 204 3.75 -2.92 12.74
N GLN A 205 4.46 -3.97 12.33
CA GLN A 205 5.69 -3.88 11.55
C GLN A 205 5.65 -4.86 10.38
N LYS A 206 6.10 -4.40 9.21
CA LYS A 206 6.24 -5.23 8.01
C LYS A 206 7.70 -5.27 7.57
N ARG A 207 8.18 -6.47 7.22
CA ARG A 207 9.51 -6.66 6.64
C ARG A 207 9.38 -6.71 5.12
N TRP A 208 10.02 -5.75 4.44
CA TRP A 208 10.03 -5.67 2.99
C TRP A 208 11.34 -6.17 2.41
N ARG A 209 11.27 -6.87 1.28
CA ARG A 209 12.41 -7.24 0.45
C ARG A 209 12.13 -6.74 -0.96
N PHE A 210 13.05 -5.94 -1.50
CA PHE A 210 12.98 -5.43 -2.86
C PHE A 210 14.11 -6.03 -3.66
N SER A 211 13.81 -6.45 -4.88
CA SER A 211 14.77 -6.94 -5.84
C SER A 211 14.65 -6.16 -7.13
N LYS A 212 15.76 -5.95 -7.83
CA LYS A 212 15.73 -5.21 -9.10
C LYS A 212 15.01 -6.05 -10.18
N PRO A 213 14.29 -5.42 -11.13
CA PRO A 213 13.62 -6.13 -12.23
C PRO A 213 14.53 -7.01 -13.10
N TYR A 214 15.85 -6.77 -13.12
CA TYR A 214 16.80 -7.60 -13.88
C TYR A 214 17.45 -8.72 -13.05
N SER A 215 17.13 -8.81 -11.75
CA SER A 215 17.69 -9.81 -10.83
C SER A 215 16.74 -10.96 -10.50
N ILE A 216 15.53 -10.94 -11.06
CA ILE A 216 14.45 -11.87 -10.70
C ILE A 216 14.81 -13.32 -11.01
N GLU A 217 15.60 -13.55 -12.07
CA GLU A 217 16.10 -14.88 -12.47
C GLU A 217 17.02 -15.54 -11.42
N PHE A 218 17.49 -14.79 -10.43
CA PHE A 218 18.44 -15.25 -9.41
C PHE A 218 17.86 -15.31 -7.99
N ILE A 219 16.55 -15.02 -7.82
CA ILE A 219 15.94 -15.01 -6.49
C ILE A 219 15.40 -16.40 -6.19
N GLN A 220 15.99 -17.05 -5.20
CA GLN A 220 15.40 -18.26 -4.58
C GLN A 220 14.34 -17.81 -3.59
N GLU A 221 13.12 -18.36 -3.69
CA GLU A 221 12.11 -18.18 -2.66
C GLU A 221 12.61 -18.83 -1.35
N PRO A 222 12.46 -18.13 -0.20
CA PRO A 222 12.92 -18.63 1.09
C PRO A 222 12.09 -19.80 1.62
#